data_AF-A0A803QU17-F1
#
_entry.id   AF-A0A803QU17-F1
#
_cell.length_a   1.000
_cell.length_b   1.000
_cell.length_c   1.000
_cell.angle_alpha   90.00
_cell.angle_beta   90.00
_cell.angle_gamma   90.00
#
_symmetry.space_group_name_H-M   'P 1'
#
loop_
_entity.id
_entity.type
_entity.pdbx_description
1 polymer ?
#
loop_
_entity_poly.entity_id
_entity_poly.type
_entity_poly.pdbx_seq_one_letter_code
_entity_poly.pdbx_strand_id
1 'polypeptide(L)'
;MEAEIDQMREVCTKETCDYISRKRLSDEIIPHILNLYASKATPQDFEIYAPNASFEDPLMCAHGVKQIKSAFYSLSKVLLTC
;
A
#
# COMPACT_ATOMS: atom_id res chain seq x y z
N MET A 1 53.69 -8.57 -8.62
CA MET A 1 53.41 -7.65 -9.73
C MET A 1 52.99 -8.56 -10.87
N GLU A 2 51.71 -8.75 -11.19
CA GLU A 2 50.69 -7.72 -11.40
C GLU A 2 49.27 -8.17 -11.00
N ALA A 3 48.55 -7.16 -10.50
CA ALA A 3 47.11 -6.89 -10.44
C ALA A 3 46.10 -8.06 -10.46
N GLU A 4 45.60 -8.30 -9.26
CA GLU A 4 44.36 -8.97 -8.90
C GLU A 4 43.08 -8.35 -9.52
N ILE A 5 42.17 -9.26 -9.89
CA ILE A 5 40.70 -9.17 -9.79
C ILE A 5 40.01 -8.09 -10.64
N ASP A 6 39.64 -8.46 -11.87
CA ASP A 6 38.48 -7.89 -12.57
C ASP A 6 37.40 -8.98 -12.76
N GLN A 7 36.72 -9.31 -11.66
CA GLN A 7 35.44 -10.01 -11.67
C GLN A 7 34.45 -9.23 -10.81
N MET A 8 34.17 -8.00 -11.22
CA MET A 8 33.08 -7.21 -10.65
C MET A 8 32.26 -6.57 -11.78
N ARG A 9 31.86 -7.38 -12.76
CA ARG A 9 30.93 -6.96 -13.80
C ARG A 9 29.49 -7.11 -13.30
N GLU A 10 29.04 -6.07 -12.61
CA GLU A 10 27.66 -5.53 -12.63
C GLU A 10 26.50 -6.53 -12.52
N VAL A 11 26.31 -7.12 -11.33
CA VAL A 11 25.03 -7.72 -10.90
C VAL A 11 24.60 -7.11 -9.55
N CYS A 12 24.70 -5.78 -9.41
CA CYS A 12 24.50 -5.10 -8.11
C CYS A 12 23.54 -3.89 -8.13
N THR A 13 22.69 -3.71 -9.15
CA THR A 13 21.93 -2.44 -9.26
C THR A 13 20.42 -2.57 -9.39
N LYS A 14 19.87 -3.75 -9.70
CA LYS A 14 18.42 -3.89 -9.94
C LYS A 14 17.63 -4.26 -8.68
N GLU A 15 18.03 -5.33 -7.99
CA GLU A 15 17.26 -5.86 -6.84
C GLU A 15 17.25 -4.94 -5.62
N THR A 16 18.39 -4.30 -5.31
CA THR A 16 18.49 -3.36 -4.17
C THR A 16 17.71 -2.07 -4.42
N CYS A 17 17.70 -1.58 -5.66
CA CYS A 17 16.96 -0.37 -6.04
C CYS A 17 15.44 -0.62 -6.00
N ASP A 18 14.99 -1.78 -6.49
CA ASP A 18 13.60 -2.21 -6.40
C ASP A 18 13.17 -2.47 -4.95
N TYR A 19 14.07 -2.96 -4.09
CA TYR A 19 13.80 -3.15 -2.66
C TYR A 19 13.64 -1.81 -1.93
N ILE A 20 14.54 -0.85 -2.14
CA ILE A 20 14.44 0.49 -1.54
C ILE A 20 13.19 1.22 -2.04
N SER A 21 12.88 1.10 -3.33
CA SER A 21 11.67 1.71 -3.92
C SER A 21 10.39 1.10 -3.34
N ARG A 22 10.32 -0.24 -3.23
CA ARG A 22 9.18 -0.93 -2.59
C ARG A 22 9.05 -0.57 -1.12
N LYS A 23 10.17 -0.41 -0.40
CA LYS A 23 10.16 0.01 1.02
C LYS A 23 9.54 1.40 1.17
N ARG A 24 9.97 2.37 0.34
CA ARG A 24 9.40 3.73 0.35
C ARG A 24 7.90 3.73 0.04
N LEU A 25 7.47 2.97 -0.96
CA LEU A 25 6.05 2.83 -1.28
C LEU A 25 5.26 2.17 -0.14
N SER A 26 5.84 1.19 0.54
CA SER A 26 5.21 0.56 1.70
C SER A 26 5.07 1.54 2.87
N ASP A 27 6.12 2.31 3.14
CA ASP A 27 6.14 3.34 4.18
C ASP A 27 5.07 4.43 3.93
N GLU A 28 4.72 4.68 2.66
CA GLU A 28 3.67 5.63 2.25
C GLU A 28 2.26 5.02 2.31
N ILE A 29 2.07 3.77 1.86
CA ILE A 29 0.72 3.16 1.74
C ILE A 29 0.20 2.61 3.07
N ILE A 30 1.09 2.03 3.90
CA ILE A 30 0.70 1.33 5.13
C ILE A 30 -0.06 2.25 6.11
N PRO A 31 0.36 3.50 6.39
CA PRO A 31 -0.37 4.39 7.28
C PRO A 31 -1.83 4.62 6.85
N HIS A 32 -2.07 4.77 5.55
CA HIS A 32 -3.42 4.97 5.00
C HIS A 32 -4.30 3.75 5.23
N ILE A 33 -3.80 2.54 4.95
CA ILE A 33 -4.54 1.29 5.20
C ILE A 33 -4.87 1.13 6.69
N LEU A 34 -3.92 1.45 7.58
CA LEU A 34 -4.15 1.39 9.03
C LEU A 34 -5.25 2.37 9.48
N ASN A 35 -5.30 3.57 8.91
CA ASN A 35 -6.37 4.54 9.20
C ASN A 35 -7.75 4.03 8.76
N LEU A 36 -7.83 3.33 7.62
CA LEU A 36 -9.08 2.73 7.12
C LEU A 36 -9.65 1.72 8.13
N TYR A 37 -8.82 0.81 8.65
CA TYR A 37 -9.25 -0.19 9.62
C TYR A 37 -9.41 0.34 11.04
N ALA A 38 -8.69 1.41 11.41
CA ALA A 38 -8.82 2.04 12.73
C ALA A 38 -10.08 2.92 12.88
N SER A 39 -11.00 2.91 11.91
CA SER A 39 -12.16 3.82 11.84
C SER A 39 -11.76 5.31 11.91
N LYS A 40 -10.57 5.65 11.40
CA LYS A 40 -10.02 7.02 11.38
C LYS A 40 -9.79 7.54 9.96
N ALA A 41 -10.40 6.90 8.97
CA ALA A 41 -10.28 7.24 7.56
C ALA A 41 -10.64 8.70 7.28
N THR A 42 -9.74 9.39 6.59
CA THR A 42 -9.93 10.72 6.02
C THR A 42 -10.05 10.61 4.49
N PRO A 43 -10.52 11.65 3.79
CA PRO A 43 -10.55 11.64 2.32
C PRO A 43 -9.19 11.35 1.66
N GLN A 44 -8.09 11.74 2.30
CA GLN A 44 -6.71 11.53 1.83
C GLN A 44 -6.31 10.05 1.86
N ASP A 45 -6.80 9.29 2.84
CA ASP A 45 -6.48 7.85 2.96
C ASP A 45 -7.04 7.02 1.78
N PHE A 46 -7.92 7.59 0.96
CA PHE A 46 -8.45 6.96 -0.25
C PHE A 46 -7.71 7.36 -1.53
N GLU A 47 -6.76 8.30 -1.47
CA GLU A 47 -5.99 8.76 -2.63
C GLU A 47 -4.98 7.71 -3.12
N ILE A 48 -4.65 6.73 -2.28
CA ILE A 48 -3.83 5.57 -2.65
C ILE A 48 -4.49 4.66 -3.70
N TYR A 49 -5.80 4.81 -3.94
CA TYR A 49 -6.54 3.99 -4.90
C TYR A 49 -6.70 4.69 -6.25
N ALA A 50 -6.48 3.94 -7.32
CA ALA A 50 -6.89 4.36 -8.66
C ALA A 50 -8.43 4.47 -8.75
N PRO A 51 -8.99 5.35 -9.62
CA PRO A 51 -10.44 5.57 -9.72
C PRO A 51 -11.30 4.30 -9.88
N ASN A 52 -10.77 3.31 -10.59
CA ASN A 52 -11.39 2.00 -10.88
C ASN A 52 -10.75 0.84 -10.07
N ALA A 53 -10.02 1.13 -9.00
CA ALA A 53 -9.44 0.10 -8.14
C ALA A 53 -10.54 -0.81 -7.56
N SER A 54 -10.24 -2.09 -7.42
CA SER A 54 -11.07 -3.01 -6.64
C SER A 54 -10.41 -3.25 -5.29
N PHE A 55 -11.23 -3.38 -4.26
CA PHE A 55 -10.81 -3.72 -2.92
C PHE A 55 -11.56 -4.96 -2.45
N GLU A 56 -10.81 -5.95 -2.03
CA GLU A 56 -11.31 -7.23 -1.54
C GLU A 56 -10.65 -7.52 -0.19
N ASP A 57 -11.47 -7.67 0.83
CA ASP A 57 -11.08 -8.28 2.09
C ASP A 57 -12.13 -9.36 2.46
N PRO A 58 -11.91 -10.15 3.53
CA PRO A 58 -12.85 -11.22 3.90
C PRO A 58 -14.30 -10.77 4.15
N LEU A 59 -14.54 -9.48 4.41
CA LEU A 59 -15.84 -8.91 4.78
C LEU A 59 -16.42 -7.99 3.70
N MET A 60 -15.63 -7.59 2.70
CA MET A 60 -15.97 -6.54 1.75
C MET A 60 -15.42 -6.83 0.36
N CYS A 61 -16.27 -6.61 -0.65
CA CYS A 61 -15.88 -6.50 -2.05
C CYS A 61 -16.43 -5.19 -2.61
N ALA A 62 -15.54 -4.32 -3.09
CA ALA A 62 -15.89 -2.99 -3.57
C ALA A 62 -15.14 -2.64 -4.86
N HIS A 63 -15.86 -2.12 -5.83
CA HIS A 63 -15.33 -1.72 -7.13
C HIS A 63 -15.42 -0.21 -7.32
N GLY A 64 -14.26 0.42 -7.49
CA GLY A 64 -14.08 1.85 -7.62
C GLY A 64 -14.06 2.60 -6.29
N VAL A 65 -13.36 3.74 -6.28
CA VAL A 65 -13.09 4.53 -5.06
C VAL A 65 -14.37 4.94 -4.32
N LYS A 66 -15.47 5.15 -5.04
CA LYS A 66 -16.76 5.48 -4.42
C LYS A 66 -17.30 4.34 -3.56
N GLN A 67 -17.23 3.09 -4.04
CA GLN A 67 -17.69 1.94 -3.27
C GLN A 67 -16.72 1.63 -2.12
N ILE A 68 -15.41 1.76 -2.36
CA ILE A 68 -14.38 1.59 -1.32
C ILE A 68 -14.63 2.58 -0.17
N LYS A 69 -14.82 3.87 -0.48
CA LYS A 69 -15.21 4.89 0.49
C LYS A 69 -16.48 4.51 1.25
N SER A 70 -17.52 4.11 0.54
CA SER A 70 -18.79 3.71 1.15
C SER A 70 -18.63 2.57 2.15
N ALA A 71 -17.83 1.55 1.81
CA ALA A 71 -17.65 0.37 2.63
C ALA A 71 -16.84 0.65 3.92
N PHE A 72 -15.78 1.45 3.85
CA PHE A 72 -15.05 1.83 5.06
C PHE A 72 -15.83 2.79 5.97
N TYR A 73 -16.58 3.74 5.38
CA TYR A 73 -17.45 4.61 6.17
C TYR A 73 -18.66 3.89 6.78
N SER A 74 -19.07 2.73 6.24
CA SER A 74 -20.08 1.88 6.86
C SER A 74 -19.50 0.96 7.95
N LEU A 75 -18.25 0.49 7.79
CA LEU A 75 -17.56 -0.38 8.77
C LEU A 75 -17.52 0.25 10.17
N SER A 76 -17.19 1.55 10.24
CA SER A 76 -17.15 2.31 11.49
C SER A 76 -18.50 2.36 12.23
N LYS A 77 -19.63 2.17 11.53
CA LYS A 77 -20.97 2.18 12.14
C LYS A 77 -21.32 0.86 12.82
N VAL A 78 -20.70 -0.24 12.40
CA VAL A 78 -20.97 -1.58 12.94
C VAL A 78 -20.12 -1.84 14.19
N LEU A 79 -18.85 -1.43 14.20
CA LEU A 79 -17.92 -1.68 15.32
C LEU A 79 -18.12 -0.76 16.53
N LEU A 80 -18.90 0.32 16.42
CA LEU A 80 -19.20 1.27 17.51
C LEU A 80 -20.55 1.02 18.22
N THR A 81 -21.25 -0.09 17.91
CA THR A 81 -22.59 -0.39 18.47
C THR A 81 -22.60 -1.44 19.60
N CYS A 82 -21.52 -1.56 20.37
CA CYS A 82 -21.49 -2.35 21.60
C CYS A 82 -21.74 -1.48 22.84
#